data_AF-A0A8M6YWE6-F1
#
_entry.id   AF-A0A8M6YWE6-F1
#
_cell.length_a   1.000
_cell.length_b   1.000
_cell.length_c   1.000
_cell.angle_alpha   90.00
_cell.angle_beta   90.00
_cell.angle_gamma   90.00
#
_symmetry.space_group_name_H-M   'P 1'
#
loop_
_entity.id
_entity.type
_entity.pdbx_description
1 polymer ?
#
loop_
_entity_poly.entity_id
_entity_poly.type
_entity_poly.pdbx_seq_one_letter_code
_entity_poly.pdbx_strand_id
1 'polypeptide(L)'
;MFSDSIANAAAVAEIHEPSVPPFTTHKAQRRWRPEAQRLKTLPEEEEQLTVGITAPARHDAAVPERRCWTDVCVTQDDKRYFTSETDDISNLETSLWMNTHSQNSTSAHLFYQLSKCLQTQGKLSVLEDLFGRFMRSLCQSVPEQIRPLDVLRHILGIPTNLRAPILKEDLLEELKDQLPYLHLLHCFWQVVYGGAREAVDAFEKALGAVTQLELIHTLWLDYLSFSWQQLCSPQPSARELKMFSSLVLRCLQTVPVRLLVPFSSAQYWSSFSFHNQVVSFYLGCFPKTQHSLILEKLQHIMPTNTELAIRLLQQEWQDGNVEHFKLQSRMLCSSFPTCLAIWKIAIVVGKEQRQRSEVQRLYQQALQNLPLCAALWTDCLLLEAAEGGKADALR
;
A
#
# COMPACT_ATOMS: atom_id res chain seq x y z
N MET A 1 -11.25 -26.92 6.39
CA MET A 1 -12.30 -26.78 5.35
C MET A 1 -12.81 -25.35 5.22
N PHE A 2 -13.40 -24.75 6.27
CA PHE A 2 -13.95 -23.39 6.17
C PHE A 2 -12.87 -22.30 6.06
N SER A 3 -11.86 -22.34 6.93
CA SER A 3 -10.71 -21.44 6.84
C SER A 3 -9.98 -21.59 5.51
N ASP A 4 -9.83 -22.82 4.99
CA ASP A 4 -9.16 -23.06 3.71
C ASP A 4 -9.98 -22.53 2.53
N SER A 5 -11.32 -22.58 2.59
CA SER A 5 -12.18 -22.04 1.54
C SER A 5 -12.22 -20.52 1.54
N ILE A 6 -12.20 -19.90 2.72
CA ILE A 6 -12.09 -18.43 2.88
C ILE A 6 -10.69 -17.96 2.47
N ALA A 7 -9.63 -18.67 2.87
CA ALA A 7 -8.26 -18.39 2.47
C ALA A 7 -8.08 -18.54 0.95
N ASN A 8 -8.63 -19.60 0.35
CA ASN A 8 -8.62 -19.76 -1.11
C ASN A 8 -9.46 -18.70 -1.82
N ALA A 9 -10.59 -18.25 -1.27
CA ALA A 9 -11.37 -17.17 -1.86
C ALA A 9 -10.62 -15.82 -1.78
N ALA A 10 -9.85 -15.59 -0.72
CA ALA A 10 -8.96 -14.45 -0.55
C ALA A 10 -7.80 -14.49 -1.56
N ALA A 11 -7.12 -15.64 -1.64
CA ALA A 11 -6.04 -15.87 -2.58
C ALA A 11 -6.53 -15.70 -4.03
N VAL A 12 -7.72 -16.18 -4.37
CA VAL A 12 -8.30 -16.00 -5.71
C VAL A 12 -8.67 -14.52 -5.98
N ALA A 13 -9.00 -13.74 -4.96
CA ALA A 13 -9.19 -12.29 -5.12
C ALA A 13 -7.86 -11.55 -5.33
N GLU A 14 -6.76 -12.05 -4.76
CA GLU A 14 -5.40 -11.52 -4.95
C GLU A 14 -4.73 -11.99 -6.26
N ILE A 15 -5.16 -13.12 -6.85
CA ILE A 15 -4.53 -13.74 -8.03
C ILE A 15 -5.10 -13.24 -9.37
N HIS A 16 -6.05 -12.30 -9.40
CA HIS A 16 -6.46 -11.68 -10.66
C HIS A 16 -5.46 -10.59 -11.09
N GLU A 17 -4.24 -11.02 -11.46
CA GLU A 17 -3.30 -10.16 -12.20
C GLU A 17 -3.96 -9.75 -13.52
N PRO A 18 -4.15 -8.44 -13.79
CA PRO A 18 -4.47 -8.00 -15.13
C PRO A 18 -3.23 -8.24 -15.99
N SER A 19 -3.37 -9.00 -17.08
CA SER A 19 -2.28 -9.24 -18.04
C SER A 19 -1.67 -7.90 -18.48
N VAL A 20 -0.46 -7.59 -18.00
CA VAL A 20 0.27 -6.38 -18.39
C VAL A 20 0.98 -6.65 -19.71
N PRO A 21 0.64 -5.98 -20.83
CA PRO A 21 1.42 -6.09 -22.06
C PRO A 21 2.78 -5.36 -21.89
N PRO A 22 3.85 -5.83 -22.56
CA PRO A 22 5.19 -5.33 -22.34
C PRO A 22 5.38 -3.91 -22.89
N PHE A 23 6.08 -3.09 -22.10
CA PHE A 23 6.80 -1.84 -22.41
C PHE A 23 6.36 -1.04 -23.64
N THR A 24 5.66 0.09 -23.45
CA THR A 24 5.79 1.24 -24.37
C THR A 24 5.79 2.57 -23.62
N THR A 25 6.70 3.44 -24.03
CA THR A 25 7.01 4.73 -23.42
C THR A 25 6.11 5.81 -24.01
N HIS A 26 5.19 6.36 -23.21
CA HIS A 26 4.59 7.65 -23.54
C HIS A 26 4.36 8.49 -22.28
N LYS A 27 5.37 9.30 -21.92
CA LYS A 27 5.31 10.30 -20.86
C LYS A 27 4.57 11.55 -21.37
N ALA A 28 3.31 11.75 -20.98
CA ALA A 28 2.66 13.06 -21.06
C ALA A 28 2.51 13.62 -19.64
N GLN A 29 3.28 14.66 -19.30
CA GLN A 29 3.15 15.40 -18.04
C GLN A 29 1.80 16.11 -17.97
N ARG A 30 0.98 15.84 -16.95
CA ARG A 30 -0.17 16.69 -16.60
C ARG A 30 -0.11 17.06 -15.12
N ARG A 31 -0.19 18.36 -14.85
CA ARG A 31 -0.26 18.94 -13.50
C ARG A 31 -1.58 18.55 -12.86
N TRP A 32 -1.54 17.70 -11.84
CA TRP A 32 -2.65 17.53 -10.90
C TRP A 32 -2.55 18.62 -9.82
N ARG A 33 -3.62 19.40 -9.62
CA ARG A 33 -3.90 20.14 -8.39
C ARG A 33 -5.28 19.68 -7.89
N PRO A 34 -5.41 19.13 -6.67
CA PRO A 34 -6.72 18.91 -6.08
C PRO A 34 -7.35 20.27 -5.74
N GLU A 35 -8.44 20.63 -6.40
CA GLU A 35 -9.35 21.65 -5.88
C GLU A 35 -10.12 21.04 -4.70
N ALA A 36 -10.02 21.68 -3.54
CA ALA A 36 -10.79 21.30 -2.36
C ALA A 36 -12.29 21.41 -2.69
N GLN A 37 -12.99 20.28 -2.71
CA GLN A 37 -14.45 20.29 -2.68
C GLN A 37 -14.87 20.95 -1.36
N ARG A 38 -15.52 22.12 -1.46
CA ARG A 38 -16.12 22.82 -0.32
C ARG A 38 -17.13 21.88 0.33
N LEU A 39 -16.83 21.42 1.54
CA LEU A 39 -17.83 20.78 2.40
C LEU A 39 -18.97 21.77 2.60
N LYS A 40 -20.18 21.34 2.22
CA LYS A 40 -21.40 21.95 2.75
C LYS A 40 -21.43 21.66 4.25
N THR A 41 -21.36 22.72 5.05
CA THR A 41 -21.57 22.71 6.49
C THR A 41 -22.90 22.05 6.84
N LEU A 42 -22.82 20.86 7.42
CA LEU A 42 -23.88 20.29 8.27
C LEU A 42 -23.58 20.67 9.73
N PRO A 43 -24.60 20.83 10.58
CA PRO A 43 -24.45 21.38 11.93
C PRO A 43 -23.57 20.49 12.80
N GLU A 44 -22.85 21.13 13.71
CA GLU A 44 -21.95 20.58 14.70
C GLU A 44 -22.62 19.49 15.55
N GLU A 45 -22.41 18.22 15.20
CA GLU A 45 -22.43 17.12 16.16
C GLU A 45 -20.98 16.88 16.62
N GLU A 46 -20.52 17.76 17.51
CA GLU A 46 -19.31 17.56 18.31
C GLU A 46 -19.55 16.50 19.39
N GLU A 47 -19.81 15.25 19.02
CA GLU A 47 -19.81 14.14 19.98
C GLU A 47 -19.73 12.79 19.24
N GLN A 48 -18.88 11.88 19.74
CA GLN A 48 -18.78 10.42 19.40
C GLN A 48 -17.66 9.89 18.49
N LEU A 49 -16.71 10.69 17.97
CA LEU A 49 -15.48 10.14 17.35
C LEU A 49 -14.43 9.62 18.37
N THR A 50 -14.78 9.58 19.65
CA THR A 50 -13.94 9.20 20.80
C THR A 50 -14.44 7.93 21.47
N VAL A 51 -14.19 6.76 20.88
CA VAL A 51 -14.32 5.48 21.57
C VAL A 51 -13.15 4.56 21.21
N GLY A 52 -12.28 4.31 22.20
CA GLY A 52 -11.68 3.00 22.44
C GLY A 52 -10.46 2.53 21.63
N ILE A 53 -9.63 3.39 21.02
CA ILE A 53 -8.30 2.91 20.56
C ILE A 53 -7.39 2.83 21.80
N THR A 54 -7.27 1.64 22.38
CA THR A 54 -6.30 1.36 23.44
C THR A 54 -4.90 1.28 22.88
N ALA A 55 -3.93 1.89 23.58
CA ALA A 55 -2.52 1.85 23.20
C ALA A 55 -2.02 0.39 23.10
N PRO A 56 -1.10 0.08 22.16
CA PRO A 56 -0.55 -1.27 22.04
C PRO A 56 0.20 -1.66 23.32
N ALA A 57 -0.21 -2.76 23.96
CA ALA A 57 0.60 -3.39 25.01
C ALA A 57 1.77 -4.13 24.35
N ARG A 58 2.99 -3.87 24.83
CA ARG A 58 4.21 -4.49 24.31
C ARG A 58 4.15 -6.03 24.44
N HIS A 59 4.06 -6.71 23.31
CA HIS A 59 4.78 -7.95 23.09
C HIS A 59 5.99 -7.61 22.23
N ASP A 60 7.16 -8.18 22.55
CA ASP A 60 8.44 -7.95 21.88
C ASP A 60 8.32 -8.08 20.36
N ALA A 61 8.03 -6.98 19.68
CA ALA A 61 7.92 -6.91 18.24
C ALA A 61 9.20 -6.25 17.72
N ALA A 62 10.09 -7.09 17.19
CA ALA A 62 11.11 -6.67 16.25
C ALA A 62 10.45 -5.77 15.19
N VAL A 63 11.20 -4.72 14.81
CA VAL A 63 10.88 -3.80 13.70
C VAL A 63 10.17 -4.57 12.59
N PRO A 64 9.03 -4.10 12.06
CA PRO A 64 8.39 -4.79 10.95
C PRO A 64 9.30 -4.62 9.73
N GLU A 65 10.20 -5.58 9.53
CA GLU A 65 10.81 -5.84 8.23
C GLU A 65 9.69 -5.89 7.21
N ARG A 66 9.90 -5.24 6.05
CA ARG A 66 9.05 -5.36 4.88
C ARG A 66 8.95 -6.84 4.49
N ARG A 67 7.99 -7.56 5.07
CA ARG A 67 7.61 -8.88 4.57
C ARG A 67 6.91 -8.64 3.25
N CYS A 68 7.50 -9.16 2.18
CA CYS A 68 6.80 -9.41 0.94
C CYS A 68 5.74 -10.49 1.25
N TRP A 69 4.47 -10.13 1.20
CA TRP A 69 3.37 -11.05 1.51
C TRP A 69 3.00 -11.83 0.26
N THR A 70 3.70 -12.95 0.07
CA THR A 70 3.23 -14.11 -0.68
C THR A 70 3.52 -15.31 0.21
N ASP A 71 2.48 -15.97 0.71
CA ASP A 71 2.56 -17.03 1.71
C ASP A 71 3.43 -18.21 1.23
N VAL A 72 4.63 -18.32 1.79
CA VAL A 72 5.43 -19.55 1.87
C VAL A 72 5.69 -19.81 3.34
N CYS A 73 5.18 -20.94 3.86
CA CYS A 73 5.37 -21.35 5.25
C CYS A 73 6.84 -21.73 5.49
N VAL A 74 7.65 -20.79 5.95
CA VAL A 74 9.04 -21.05 6.39
C VAL A 74 9.01 -21.81 7.72
N THR A 75 9.37 -23.09 7.67
CA THR A 75 9.52 -23.97 8.84
C THR A 75 10.77 -23.64 9.65
N GLN A 76 10.90 -24.20 10.85
CA GLN A 76 12.05 -23.93 11.74
C GLN A 76 13.36 -24.50 11.17
N ASP A 77 13.28 -25.52 10.31
CA ASP A 77 14.40 -26.07 9.56
C ASP A 77 14.79 -25.18 8.36
N ASP A 78 13.82 -24.49 7.74
CA ASP A 78 14.07 -23.55 6.65
C ASP A 78 14.91 -22.35 7.14
N LYS A 79 14.70 -21.88 8.37
CA LYS A 79 15.46 -20.76 8.95
C LYS A 79 16.99 -20.96 8.94
N ARG A 80 17.46 -22.22 8.91
CA ARG A 80 18.90 -22.53 8.90
C ARG A 80 19.56 -22.32 7.53
N TYR A 81 18.78 -22.39 6.45
CA TYR A 81 19.27 -22.18 5.07
C TYR A 81 19.19 -20.71 4.65
N PHE A 82 18.22 -19.95 5.17
CA PHE A 82 17.98 -18.58 4.71
C PHE A 82 18.99 -17.55 5.24
N THR A 83 19.62 -17.72 6.40
CA THR A 83 20.41 -16.62 6.98
C THR A 83 21.72 -16.35 6.24
N SER A 84 22.39 -17.36 5.68
CA SER A 84 23.63 -17.14 4.90
C SER A 84 23.35 -16.61 3.50
N GLU A 85 22.32 -17.15 2.82
CA GLU A 85 21.99 -16.73 1.45
C GLU A 85 21.36 -15.33 1.39
N THR A 86 20.60 -14.93 2.42
CA THR A 86 19.95 -13.59 2.44
C THR A 86 20.98 -12.47 2.61
N ASP A 87 22.02 -12.68 3.42
CA ASP A 87 23.14 -11.74 3.54
C ASP A 87 23.90 -11.61 2.21
N ASP A 88 24.11 -12.72 1.50
CA ASP A 88 24.77 -12.72 0.18
C ASP A 88 23.95 -11.98 -0.87
N ILE A 89 22.62 -12.19 -0.91
CA ILE A 89 21.73 -11.49 -1.84
C ILE A 89 21.73 -9.98 -1.55
N SER A 90 21.59 -9.57 -0.29
CA SER A 90 21.57 -8.15 0.05
C SER A 90 22.91 -7.46 -0.28
N ASN A 91 24.05 -8.11 0.02
CA ASN A 91 25.36 -7.58 -0.32
C ASN A 91 25.56 -7.51 -1.85
N LEU A 92 25.07 -8.51 -2.60
CA LEU A 92 25.07 -8.50 -4.06
C LEU A 92 24.25 -7.33 -4.61
N GLU A 93 23.04 -7.10 -4.11
CA GLU A 93 22.21 -5.95 -4.48
C GLU A 93 22.93 -4.62 -4.25
N THR A 94 23.55 -4.41 -3.08
CA THR A 94 24.33 -3.20 -2.82
C THR A 94 25.48 -3.06 -3.81
N SER A 95 26.19 -4.14 -4.12
CA SER A 95 27.30 -4.10 -5.08
C SER A 95 26.85 -3.72 -6.49
N LEU A 96 25.68 -4.21 -6.91
CA LEU A 96 25.06 -3.86 -8.20
C LEU A 96 24.63 -2.39 -8.23
N TRP A 97 24.00 -1.89 -7.17
CA TRP A 97 23.63 -0.48 -7.07
C TRP A 97 24.85 0.44 -7.02
N MET A 98 25.91 0.05 -6.32
CA MET A 98 27.18 0.77 -6.29
C MET A 98 27.84 0.82 -7.67
N ASN A 99 27.87 -0.31 -8.38
CA ASN A 99 28.43 -0.38 -9.73
C ASN A 99 27.60 0.45 -10.72
N THR A 100 26.28 0.31 -10.72
CA THR A 100 25.39 1.09 -11.60
C THR A 100 25.45 2.59 -11.31
N HIS A 101 25.52 2.99 -10.03
CA HIS A 101 25.75 4.39 -9.68
C HIS A 101 27.14 4.88 -10.09
N SER A 102 28.17 4.04 -10.02
CA SER A 102 29.51 4.42 -10.50
C SER A 102 29.54 4.66 -12.01
N GLN A 103 28.74 3.91 -12.77
CA GLN A 103 28.57 4.10 -14.22
C GLN A 103 27.71 5.33 -14.56
N ASN A 104 26.69 5.62 -13.75
CA ASN A 104 25.82 6.78 -13.92
C ASN A 104 25.70 7.57 -12.60
N SER A 105 26.73 8.36 -12.33
CA SER A 105 26.89 9.11 -11.07
C SER A 105 26.00 10.34 -10.94
N THR A 106 25.21 10.67 -11.97
CA THR A 106 24.29 11.81 -11.97
C THR A 106 22.83 11.40 -11.77
N SER A 107 22.49 10.11 -11.81
CA SER A 107 21.10 9.66 -11.68
C SER A 107 20.60 9.65 -10.23
N ALA A 108 19.70 10.58 -9.90
CA ALA A 108 19.03 10.64 -8.59
C ALA A 108 18.21 9.39 -8.27
N HIS A 109 17.62 8.72 -9.27
CA HIS A 109 16.87 7.49 -9.07
C HIS A 109 17.77 6.37 -8.54
N LEU A 110 18.91 6.13 -9.21
CA LEU A 110 19.87 5.09 -8.80
C LEU A 110 20.42 5.39 -7.40
N PHE A 111 20.74 6.66 -7.14
CA PHE A 111 21.24 7.08 -5.83
C PHE A 111 20.21 6.87 -4.71
N TYR A 112 18.93 7.14 -4.97
CA TYR A 112 17.86 6.88 -4.02
C TYR A 112 17.67 5.39 -3.72
N GLN A 113 17.73 4.51 -4.73
CA GLN A 113 17.65 3.06 -4.53
C GLN A 113 18.84 2.54 -3.72
N LEU A 114 20.05 3.00 -4.06
CA LEU A 114 21.27 2.71 -3.30
C LEU A 114 21.14 3.18 -1.84
N SER A 115 20.59 4.37 -1.62
CA SER A 115 20.38 4.92 -0.27
C SER A 115 19.45 4.03 0.57
N LYS A 116 18.36 3.54 -0.03
CA LYS A 116 17.45 2.58 0.63
C LYS A 116 18.16 1.26 0.96
N CYS A 117 18.93 0.72 0.03
CA CYS A 117 19.68 -0.53 0.22
C CYS A 117 20.75 -0.41 1.34
N LEU A 118 21.47 0.72 1.37
CA LEU A 118 22.45 1.01 2.44
C LEU A 118 21.78 1.21 3.80
N GLN A 119 20.61 1.84 3.85
CA GLN A 119 19.83 1.98 5.08
C GLN A 119 19.42 0.62 5.63
N THR A 120 18.91 -0.28 4.78
CA THR A 120 18.51 -1.63 5.20
C THR A 120 19.68 -2.46 5.75
N GLN A 121 20.90 -2.18 5.29
CA GLN A 121 22.14 -2.83 5.78
C GLN A 121 22.79 -2.11 6.96
N GLY A 122 22.24 -0.99 7.44
CA GLY A 122 22.84 -0.19 8.50
C GLY A 122 24.17 0.50 8.11
N LYS A 123 24.51 0.58 6.83
CA LYS A 123 25.77 1.15 6.31
C LYS A 123 25.66 2.67 6.06
N LEU A 124 25.12 3.40 7.04
CA LEU A 124 24.85 4.84 6.92
C LEU A 124 26.12 5.71 6.81
N SER A 125 27.26 5.24 7.30
CA SER A 125 28.54 5.98 7.16
C SER A 125 29.02 6.08 5.71
N VAL A 126 28.81 5.02 4.92
CA VAL A 126 29.16 4.98 3.49
C VAL A 126 28.28 5.94 2.70
N LEU A 127 27.00 6.02 3.08
CA LEU A 127 26.02 6.89 2.43
C LEU A 127 26.40 8.38 2.53
N GLU A 128 26.95 8.84 3.66
CA GLU A 128 27.36 10.24 3.83
C GLU A 128 28.44 10.67 2.83
N ASP A 129 29.47 9.83 2.64
CA ASP A 129 30.55 10.10 1.69
C ASP A 129 30.02 10.09 0.25
N LEU A 130 29.20 9.10 -0.10
CA LEU A 130 28.60 8.98 -1.42
C LEU A 130 27.66 10.15 -1.73
N PHE A 131 26.89 10.63 -0.76
CA PHE A 131 26.00 11.78 -0.95
C PHE A 131 26.78 13.06 -1.27
N GLY A 132 27.91 13.27 -0.60
CA GLY A 132 28.81 14.38 -0.92
C GLY A 132 29.33 14.30 -2.36
N ARG A 133 29.73 13.11 -2.82
CA ARG A 133 30.18 12.88 -4.21
C ARG A 133 29.05 13.09 -5.22
N PHE A 134 27.85 12.58 -4.93
CA PHE A 134 26.68 12.74 -5.78
C PHE A 134 26.27 14.22 -5.93
N MET A 135 26.19 14.97 -4.84
CA MET A 135 25.85 16.41 -4.93
C MET A 135 26.90 17.21 -5.71
N ARG A 136 28.19 16.86 -5.59
CA ARG A 136 29.26 17.47 -6.40
C ARG A 136 29.18 17.07 -7.87
N SER A 137 28.70 15.87 -8.21
CA SER A 137 28.58 15.43 -9.61
C SER A 137 27.56 16.28 -10.38
N LEU A 138 26.54 16.81 -9.70
CA LEU A 138 25.50 17.68 -10.26
C LEU A 138 25.94 19.14 -10.45
N CYS A 139 26.99 19.58 -9.74
CA CYS A 139 27.47 20.96 -9.77
C CYS A 139 28.71 21.12 -10.65
N GLN A 140 28.87 22.28 -11.28
CA GLN A 140 30.09 22.61 -12.03
C GLN A 140 31.22 23.06 -11.10
N SER A 141 30.88 23.83 -10.06
CA SER A 141 31.78 24.25 -9.00
C SER A 141 31.02 24.33 -7.68
N VAL A 142 31.47 23.60 -6.66
CA VAL A 142 30.92 23.70 -5.30
C VAL A 142 31.93 24.48 -4.46
N PRO A 143 31.58 25.66 -3.90
CA PRO A 143 32.41 26.31 -2.89
C PRO A 143 32.64 25.35 -1.73
N GLU A 144 33.88 25.19 -1.26
CA GLU A 144 34.30 24.16 -0.28
C GLU A 144 33.49 24.15 1.03
N GLN A 145 32.80 25.25 1.33
CA GLN A 145 32.02 25.43 2.57
C GLN A 145 30.54 25.02 2.44
N ILE A 146 30.03 24.68 1.25
CA ILE A 146 28.62 24.32 1.09
C ILE A 146 28.41 22.85 1.48
N ARG A 147 27.54 22.60 2.46
CA ARG A 147 27.15 21.24 2.82
C ARG A 147 26.34 20.62 1.66
N PRO A 148 26.54 19.32 1.35
CA PRO A 148 25.79 18.64 0.28
C PRO A 148 24.26 18.81 0.38
N LEU A 149 23.71 18.83 1.60
CA LEU A 149 22.29 19.06 1.83
C LEU A 149 21.81 20.45 1.40
N ASP A 150 22.66 21.47 1.52
CA ASP A 150 22.32 22.84 1.11
C ASP A 150 22.29 22.96 -0.43
N VAL A 151 23.10 22.16 -1.14
CA VAL A 151 23.01 22.00 -2.60
C VAL A 151 21.66 21.38 -3.00
N LEU A 152 21.28 20.28 -2.35
CA LEU A 152 19.99 19.63 -2.61
C LEU A 152 18.82 20.58 -2.36
N ARG A 153 18.84 21.30 -1.23
CA ARG A 153 17.81 22.29 -0.89
C ARG A 153 17.72 23.40 -1.92
N HIS A 154 18.85 23.88 -2.43
CA HIS A 154 18.87 24.87 -3.50
C HIS A 154 18.21 24.34 -4.78
N ILE A 155 18.56 23.12 -5.22
CA ILE A 155 17.97 22.49 -6.41
C ILE A 155 16.45 22.34 -6.27
N LEU A 156 15.96 22.01 -5.06
CA LEU A 156 14.53 21.86 -4.76
C LEU A 156 13.79 23.20 -4.51
N GLY A 157 14.47 24.35 -4.70
CA GLY A 157 13.90 25.67 -4.42
C GLY A 157 13.47 25.85 -2.96
N ILE A 158 14.19 25.23 -2.01
CA ILE A 158 14.04 25.48 -0.58
C ILE A 158 14.94 26.69 -0.25
N PRO A 159 14.41 27.75 0.38
CA PRO A 159 15.19 28.95 0.68
C PRO A 159 16.39 28.59 1.56
N THR A 160 17.59 28.86 1.07
CA THR A 160 18.84 28.74 1.82
C THR A 160 19.54 30.11 1.82
N ASN A 161 20.16 30.49 2.94
CA ASN A 161 20.87 31.77 3.08
C ASN A 161 22.24 31.78 2.38
N LEU A 162 22.46 30.90 1.40
CA LEU A 162 23.77 30.63 0.81
C LEU A 162 23.80 30.97 -0.67
N ARG A 163 24.99 31.29 -1.17
CA ARG A 163 25.24 31.57 -2.58
C ARG A 163 24.81 30.36 -3.41
N ALA A 164 24.00 30.61 -4.44
CA ALA A 164 23.48 29.60 -5.34
C ALA A 164 24.64 28.77 -5.96
N PRO A 165 24.67 27.43 -5.79
CA PRO A 165 25.60 26.58 -6.53
C PRO A 165 25.34 26.69 -8.03
N ILE A 166 26.40 26.64 -8.84
CA ILE A 166 26.30 26.62 -10.29
C ILE A 166 26.11 25.17 -10.73
N LEU A 167 24.92 24.87 -11.24
CA LEU A 167 24.57 23.56 -11.79
C LEU A 167 25.19 23.39 -13.18
N LYS A 168 25.55 22.16 -13.55
CA LYS A 168 26.04 21.88 -14.91
C LYS A 168 24.90 22.14 -15.92
N GLU A 169 25.16 23.00 -16.90
CA GLU A 169 24.16 23.40 -17.92
C GLU A 169 23.62 22.19 -18.68
N ASP A 170 24.48 21.23 -18.99
CA ASP A 170 24.14 19.99 -19.71
C ASP A 170 23.10 19.14 -18.97
N LEU A 171 22.99 19.28 -17.64
CA LEU A 171 22.09 18.47 -16.81
C LEU A 171 20.74 19.15 -16.54
N LEU A 172 20.51 20.40 -16.96
CA LEU A 172 19.32 21.15 -16.55
C LEU A 172 18.00 20.52 -17.04
N GLU A 173 17.98 19.95 -18.24
CA GLU A 173 16.79 19.24 -18.74
C GLU A 173 16.62 17.88 -18.06
N GLU A 174 17.70 17.12 -17.88
CA GLU A 174 17.67 15.85 -17.14
C GLU A 174 17.23 16.06 -15.69
N LEU A 175 17.63 17.18 -15.09
CA LEU A 175 17.32 17.51 -13.70
C LEU A 175 15.81 17.63 -13.48
N LYS A 176 15.04 18.15 -14.45
CA LYS A 176 13.58 18.23 -14.36
C LYS A 176 12.95 16.85 -14.19
N ASP A 177 13.46 15.86 -14.92
CA ASP A 177 13.02 14.47 -14.84
C ASP A 177 13.49 13.79 -13.54
N GLN A 178 14.59 14.27 -12.95
CA GLN A 178 15.14 13.78 -11.69
C GLN A 178 14.56 14.45 -10.44
N LEU A 179 13.93 15.62 -10.56
CA LEU A 179 13.37 16.39 -9.44
C LEU A 179 12.53 15.55 -8.46
N PRO A 180 11.64 14.64 -8.92
CA PRO A 180 10.87 13.79 -8.00
C PRO A 180 11.74 12.89 -7.12
N TYR A 181 12.82 12.33 -7.67
CA TYR A 181 13.76 11.49 -6.93
C TYR A 181 14.63 12.31 -5.98
N LEU A 182 14.96 13.56 -6.33
CA LEU A 182 15.64 14.48 -5.43
C LEU A 182 14.76 14.88 -4.23
N HIS A 183 13.44 15.03 -4.44
CA HIS A 183 12.50 15.20 -3.33
C HIS A 183 12.48 13.97 -2.41
N LEU A 184 12.39 12.77 -2.98
CA LEU A 184 12.46 11.51 -2.22
C LEU A 184 13.76 11.40 -1.41
N LEU A 185 14.90 11.76 -2.02
CA LEU A 185 16.18 11.77 -1.34
C LEU A 185 16.23 12.80 -0.21
N HIS A 186 15.63 13.98 -0.40
CA HIS A 186 15.54 14.99 0.66
C HIS A 186 14.70 14.48 1.84
N CYS A 187 13.55 13.87 1.58
CA CYS A 187 12.74 13.23 2.62
C CYS A 187 13.52 12.17 3.38
N PHE A 188 14.16 11.24 2.65
CA PHE A 188 15.00 10.20 3.23
C PHE A 188 16.12 10.78 4.11
N TRP A 189 16.80 11.83 3.63
CA TRP A 189 17.87 12.48 4.37
C TRP A 189 17.39 13.10 5.68
N GLN A 190 16.22 13.77 5.67
CA GLN A 190 15.65 14.33 6.90
C GLN A 190 15.17 13.24 7.86
N VAL A 191 14.71 12.10 7.37
CA VAL A 191 14.33 10.96 8.21
C VAL A 191 15.54 10.35 8.92
N VAL A 192 16.67 10.22 8.23
CA VAL A 192 17.87 9.57 8.77
C VAL A 192 18.71 10.51 9.65
N TYR A 193 18.93 11.74 9.21
CA TYR A 193 19.87 12.69 9.83
C TYR A 193 19.21 13.97 10.37
N GLY A 194 17.94 14.20 10.05
CA GLY A 194 17.20 15.39 10.42
C GLY A 194 16.39 15.24 11.70
N GLY A 195 15.66 16.29 12.06
CA GLY A 195 14.66 16.26 13.11
C GLY A 195 13.27 15.91 12.57
N ALA A 196 12.35 15.57 13.48
CA ALA A 196 11.01 15.14 13.08
C ALA A 196 10.24 16.22 12.32
N ARG A 197 10.42 17.49 12.69
CA ARG A 197 9.77 18.63 12.03
C ARG A 197 10.30 18.81 10.60
N GLU A 198 11.61 18.75 10.42
CA GLU A 198 12.26 18.88 9.12
C GLU A 198 11.85 17.75 8.17
N ALA A 199 11.70 16.52 8.69
CA ALA A 199 11.19 15.39 7.93
C ALA A 199 9.74 15.60 7.48
N VAL A 200 8.86 16.05 8.37
CA VAL A 200 7.47 16.38 8.03
C VAL A 200 7.41 17.47 6.95
N ASP A 201 8.14 18.57 7.12
CA ASP A 201 8.18 19.67 6.14
C ASP A 201 8.71 19.19 4.78
N ALA A 202 9.70 18.28 4.77
CA ALA A 202 10.21 17.67 3.55
C ALA A 202 9.15 16.82 2.83
N PHE A 203 8.41 15.98 3.56
CA PHE A 203 7.32 15.18 3.00
C PHE A 203 6.19 16.05 2.44
N GLU A 204 5.73 17.06 3.19
CA GLU A 204 4.67 17.97 2.72
C GLU A 204 5.09 18.71 1.44
N LYS A 205 6.34 19.18 1.38
CA LYS A 205 6.87 19.83 0.17
C LYS A 205 6.98 18.85 -1.00
N ALA A 206 7.41 17.62 -0.76
CA ALA A 206 7.50 16.59 -1.78
C ALA A 206 6.11 16.20 -2.33
N LEU A 207 5.13 16.00 -1.46
CA LEU A 207 3.74 15.69 -1.85
C LEU A 207 3.10 16.82 -2.69
N GLY A 208 3.48 18.08 -2.44
CA GLY A 208 3.05 19.22 -3.26
C GLY A 208 3.76 19.36 -4.61
N ALA A 209 4.92 18.73 -4.79
CA ALA A 209 5.77 18.91 -5.97
C ALA A 209 5.76 17.70 -6.92
N VAL A 210 5.69 16.49 -6.39
CA VAL A 210 5.74 15.24 -7.17
C VAL A 210 4.38 14.96 -7.80
N THR A 211 4.38 14.65 -9.11
CA THR A 211 3.16 14.39 -9.89
C THR A 211 3.03 12.94 -10.37
N GLN A 212 4.11 12.16 -10.28
CA GLN A 212 4.13 10.77 -10.73
C GLN A 212 3.49 9.87 -9.67
N LEU A 213 2.47 9.11 -10.05
CA LEU A 213 1.64 8.32 -9.13
C LEU A 213 2.45 7.30 -8.32
N GLU A 214 3.35 6.56 -8.96
CA GLU A 214 4.20 5.55 -8.31
C GLU A 214 5.13 6.16 -7.24
N LEU A 215 5.65 7.36 -7.50
CA LEU A 215 6.48 8.09 -6.55
C LEU A 215 5.65 8.70 -5.42
N ILE A 216 4.42 9.14 -5.70
CA ILE A 216 3.46 9.56 -4.67
C ILE A 216 3.13 8.40 -3.73
N HIS A 217 2.91 7.19 -4.26
CA HIS A 217 2.72 5.99 -3.45
C HIS A 217 3.92 5.73 -2.53
N THR A 218 5.13 5.83 -3.09
CA THR A 218 6.38 5.67 -2.32
C THR A 218 6.51 6.72 -1.22
N LEU A 219 6.26 8.00 -1.55
CA LEU A 219 6.28 9.12 -0.59
C LEU A 219 5.31 8.90 0.57
N TRP A 220 4.07 8.50 0.27
CA TRP A 220 3.06 8.26 1.30
C TRP A 220 3.44 7.10 2.21
N LEU A 221 3.90 5.97 1.67
CA LEU A 221 4.30 4.83 2.50
C LEU A 221 5.51 5.15 3.36
N ASP A 222 6.51 5.86 2.81
CA ASP A 222 7.67 6.30 3.58
C ASP A 222 7.25 7.30 4.67
N TYR A 223 6.32 8.22 4.38
CA TYR A 223 5.83 9.20 5.36
C TYR A 223 4.99 8.56 6.48
N LEU A 224 4.12 7.60 6.14
CA LEU A 224 3.34 6.85 7.11
C LEU A 224 4.24 5.97 7.99
N SER A 225 5.24 5.32 7.41
CA SER A 225 6.24 4.52 8.13
C SER A 225 7.03 5.40 9.10
N PHE A 226 7.52 6.54 8.65
CA PHE A 226 8.21 7.52 9.50
C PHE A 226 7.31 8.00 10.64
N SER A 227 6.08 8.41 10.33
CA SER A 227 5.14 8.93 11.33
C SER A 227 4.81 7.88 12.39
N TRP A 228 4.65 6.61 11.99
CA TRP A 228 4.47 5.50 12.91
C TRP A 228 5.71 5.26 13.78
N GLN A 229 6.92 5.28 13.20
CA GLN A 229 8.16 5.12 13.96
C GLN A 229 8.34 6.21 15.02
N GLN A 230 7.91 7.45 14.75
CA GLN A 230 7.92 8.53 15.73
C GLN A 230 6.95 8.29 16.90
N LEU A 231 5.89 7.50 16.69
CA LEU A 231 4.92 7.12 17.74
C LEU A 231 5.42 6.03 18.68
N CYS A 232 6.51 5.32 18.35
CA CYS A 232 7.07 4.21 19.13
C CYS A 232 7.69 4.63 20.49
N SER A 233 7.30 5.77 21.03
CA SER A 233 7.44 6.13 22.45
C SER A 233 6.67 5.11 23.32
N PRO A 234 7.13 4.78 24.55
CA PRO A 234 6.59 3.69 25.37
C PRO A 234 5.07 3.66 25.53
N GLN A 235 4.38 4.80 25.42
CA GLN A 235 2.92 4.88 25.28
C GLN A 235 2.56 6.09 24.40
N PRO A 236 2.08 5.89 23.15
CA PRO A 236 1.58 6.99 22.35
C PRO A 236 0.33 7.57 23.00
N SER A 237 0.27 8.90 23.12
CA SER A 237 -0.92 9.58 23.62
C SER A 237 -2.09 9.40 22.65
N ALA A 238 -3.32 9.45 23.17
CA ALA A 238 -4.53 9.39 22.35
C ALA A 238 -4.55 10.49 21.26
N ARG A 239 -3.97 11.65 21.56
CA ARG A 239 -3.82 12.75 20.59
C ARG A 239 -2.90 12.38 19.44
N GLU A 240 -1.77 11.76 19.73
CA GLU A 240 -0.79 11.33 18.72
C GLU A 240 -1.36 10.24 17.81
N LEU A 241 -2.06 9.25 18.38
CA LEU A 241 -2.77 8.24 17.59
C LEU A 241 -3.87 8.85 16.70
N LYS A 242 -4.57 9.87 17.19
CA LYS A 242 -5.56 10.61 16.39
C LYS A 242 -4.89 11.37 15.23
N MET A 243 -3.75 12.00 15.47
CA MET A 243 -2.98 12.68 14.41
C MET A 243 -2.50 11.69 13.35
N PHE A 244 -1.96 10.54 13.76
CA PHE A 244 -1.55 9.49 12.81
C PHE A 244 -2.73 8.92 12.03
N SER A 245 -3.85 8.65 12.69
CA SER A 245 -5.07 8.19 12.02
C SER A 245 -5.56 9.23 11.01
N SER A 246 -5.54 10.52 11.34
CA SER A 246 -5.89 11.59 10.40
C SER A 246 -4.93 11.66 9.20
N LEU A 247 -3.64 11.35 9.40
CA LEU A 247 -2.66 11.29 8.33
C LEU A 247 -2.93 10.12 7.36
N VAL A 248 -3.28 8.95 7.91
CA VAL A 248 -3.68 7.77 7.11
C VAL A 248 -4.92 8.08 6.31
N LEU A 249 -5.94 8.70 6.91
CA LEU A 249 -7.15 9.11 6.20
C LEU A 249 -6.86 10.12 5.09
N ARG A 250 -5.98 11.11 5.36
CA ARG A 250 -5.53 12.07 4.34
C ARG A 250 -4.82 11.37 3.18
N CYS A 251 -3.97 10.38 3.44
CA CYS A 251 -3.33 9.57 2.41
C CYS A 251 -4.39 8.88 1.52
N LEU A 252 -5.33 8.16 2.12
CA LEU A 252 -6.38 7.43 1.40
C LEU A 252 -7.31 8.36 0.58
N GLN A 253 -7.56 9.58 1.06
CA GLN A 253 -8.41 10.56 0.37
C GLN A 253 -7.69 11.34 -0.74
N THR A 254 -6.36 11.48 -0.67
CA THR A 254 -5.60 12.28 -1.64
C THR A 254 -5.06 11.45 -2.81
N VAL A 255 -4.85 10.15 -2.62
CA VAL A 255 -4.40 9.27 -3.71
C VAL A 255 -5.59 8.86 -4.58
N PRO A 256 -5.50 9.02 -5.92
CA PRO A 256 -6.62 8.73 -6.82
C PRO A 256 -6.89 7.22 -6.89
N VAL A 257 -8.15 6.84 -6.68
CA VAL A 257 -8.66 5.48 -6.92
C VAL A 257 -8.99 5.26 -8.41
N ARG A 258 -9.48 6.32 -9.07
CA ARG A 258 -9.96 6.25 -10.46
C ARG A 258 -8.82 6.52 -11.42
N LEU A 259 -8.27 5.46 -11.99
CA LEU A 259 -7.13 5.50 -12.90
C LEU A 259 -7.60 5.40 -14.35
N LEU A 260 -6.83 5.97 -15.28
CA LEU A 260 -7.09 5.80 -16.71
C LEU A 260 -6.76 4.37 -17.12
N VAL A 261 -7.58 3.82 -18.00
CA VAL A 261 -7.28 2.52 -18.61
C VAL A 261 -6.15 2.72 -19.61
N PRO A 262 -5.11 1.85 -19.60
CA PRO A 262 -4.10 1.87 -20.66
C PRO A 262 -4.78 1.87 -22.04
N PHE A 263 -4.34 2.75 -22.95
CA PHE A 263 -4.86 2.88 -24.32
C PHE A 263 -6.26 3.53 -24.49
N SER A 264 -6.91 4.00 -23.43
CA SER A 264 -8.18 4.74 -23.55
C SER A 264 -8.20 5.98 -22.65
N SER A 265 -8.24 7.16 -23.27
CA SER A 265 -8.33 8.43 -22.56
C SER A 265 -9.73 8.74 -22.01
N ALA A 266 -10.74 8.00 -22.46
CA ALA A 266 -12.15 8.20 -22.08
C ALA A 266 -12.63 7.22 -20.99
N GLN A 267 -11.89 6.14 -20.76
CA GLN A 267 -12.28 5.10 -19.82
C GLN A 267 -11.41 5.14 -18.57
N TYR A 268 -12.04 4.80 -17.46
CA TYR A 268 -11.41 4.73 -16.17
C TYR A 268 -11.74 3.41 -15.51
N TRP A 269 -10.82 2.93 -14.71
CA TRP A 269 -11.02 1.79 -13.83
C TRP A 269 -10.68 2.22 -12.40
N SER A 270 -11.36 1.59 -11.44
CA SER A 270 -11.10 1.84 -10.02
C SER A 270 -10.07 0.84 -9.54
N SER A 271 -8.93 1.33 -9.06
CA SER A 271 -7.91 0.51 -8.43
C SER A 271 -7.72 0.95 -6.98
N PHE A 272 -7.84 -0.01 -6.08
CA PHE A 272 -7.58 0.16 -4.65
C PHE A 272 -6.27 -0.52 -4.23
N SER A 273 -5.41 -0.92 -5.17
CA SER A 273 -4.20 -1.68 -4.85
C SER A 273 -3.29 -0.95 -3.84
N PHE A 274 -3.06 0.35 -4.06
CA PHE A 274 -2.32 1.19 -3.12
C PHE A 274 -3.08 1.37 -1.80
N HIS A 275 -4.38 1.66 -1.85
CA HIS A 275 -5.20 1.81 -0.66
C HIS A 275 -5.16 0.54 0.21
N ASN A 276 -5.21 -0.65 -0.39
CA ASN A 276 -5.12 -1.93 0.31
C ASN A 276 -3.74 -2.17 0.91
N GLN A 277 -2.66 -1.69 0.28
CA GLN A 277 -1.33 -1.66 0.91
C GLN A 277 -1.30 -0.75 2.15
N VAL A 278 -1.89 0.45 2.07
CA VAL A 278 -2.01 1.37 3.21
C VAL A 278 -2.88 0.78 4.31
N VAL A 279 -3.98 0.12 3.98
CA VAL A 279 -4.84 -0.60 4.95
C VAL A 279 -4.05 -1.71 5.63
N SER A 280 -3.32 -2.55 4.88
CA SER A 280 -2.47 -3.60 5.47
C SER A 280 -1.43 -3.02 6.43
N PHE A 281 -0.76 -1.94 6.02
CA PHE A 281 0.18 -1.23 6.88
C PHE A 281 -0.48 -0.72 8.16
N TYR A 282 -1.64 -0.04 8.03
CA TYR A 282 -2.36 0.54 9.16
C TYR A 282 -2.87 -0.51 10.12
N LEU A 283 -3.42 -1.64 9.63
CA LEU A 283 -3.81 -2.77 10.48
C LEU A 283 -2.61 -3.37 11.22
N GLY A 284 -1.44 -3.42 10.57
CA GLY A 284 -0.19 -3.87 11.18
C GLY A 284 0.27 -3.02 12.37
N CYS A 285 -0.18 -1.77 12.49
CA CYS A 285 0.12 -0.89 13.62
C CYS A 285 -0.69 -1.21 14.90
N PHE A 286 -1.81 -1.94 14.79
CA PHE A 286 -2.73 -2.18 15.90
C PHE A 286 -2.90 -3.67 16.21
N PRO A 287 -3.23 -4.04 17.47
CA PRO A 287 -3.61 -5.40 17.82
C PRO A 287 -4.81 -5.89 17.01
N LYS A 288 -4.85 -7.18 16.70
CA LYS A 288 -5.95 -7.82 15.94
C LYS A 288 -7.34 -7.55 16.51
N THR A 289 -7.46 -7.37 17.82
CA THR A 289 -8.72 -7.07 18.51
C THR A 289 -9.36 -5.74 18.09
N GLN A 290 -8.60 -4.83 17.47
CA GLN A 290 -9.11 -3.55 16.97
C GLN A 290 -9.37 -3.57 15.45
N HIS A 291 -9.03 -4.67 14.76
CA HIS A 291 -9.08 -4.71 13.29
C HIS A 291 -10.50 -4.59 12.75
N SER A 292 -11.50 -5.22 13.37
CA SER A 292 -12.92 -5.10 12.95
C SER A 292 -13.38 -3.63 12.94
N LEU A 293 -13.18 -2.91 14.06
CA LEU A 293 -13.56 -1.50 14.17
C LEU A 293 -12.84 -0.60 13.15
N ILE A 294 -11.56 -0.87 12.88
CA ILE A 294 -10.77 -0.12 11.90
C ILE A 294 -11.30 -0.39 10.48
N LEU A 295 -11.51 -1.66 10.13
CA LEU A 295 -12.00 -2.09 8.83
C LEU A 295 -13.40 -1.52 8.54
N GLU A 296 -14.29 -1.53 9.53
CA GLU A 296 -15.63 -0.93 9.43
C GLU A 296 -15.55 0.57 9.09
N LYS A 297 -14.70 1.32 9.80
CA LYS A 297 -14.50 2.76 9.52
C LYS A 297 -13.95 3.00 8.12
N LEU A 298 -12.98 2.19 7.69
CA LEU A 298 -12.38 2.31 6.36
C LEU A 298 -13.36 1.96 5.24
N GLN A 299 -14.27 1.01 5.48
CA GLN A 299 -15.30 0.61 4.52
C GLN A 299 -16.24 1.77 4.18
N HIS A 300 -16.58 2.61 5.15
CA HIS A 300 -17.40 3.81 4.92
C HIS A 300 -16.71 4.84 4.00
N ILE A 301 -15.38 4.88 4.01
CA ILE A 301 -14.59 5.81 3.20
C ILE A 301 -14.41 5.27 1.76
N MET A 302 -14.33 3.95 1.62
CA MET A 302 -14.10 3.27 0.34
C MET A 302 -15.14 2.17 0.10
N PRO A 303 -16.43 2.53 -0.06
CA PRO A 303 -17.53 1.56 -0.10
C PRO A 303 -17.50 0.66 -1.32
N THR A 304 -16.77 1.02 -2.39
CA THR A 304 -16.64 0.20 -3.60
C THR A 304 -15.44 -0.75 -3.58
N ASN A 305 -14.67 -0.78 -2.49
CA ASN A 305 -13.48 -1.62 -2.38
C ASN A 305 -13.88 -3.04 -1.95
N THR A 306 -13.94 -3.96 -2.92
CA THR A 306 -14.33 -5.35 -2.71
C THR A 306 -13.35 -6.12 -1.83
N GLU A 307 -12.04 -5.84 -1.95
CA GLU A 307 -11.02 -6.51 -1.15
C GLU A 307 -11.15 -6.12 0.33
N LEU A 308 -11.37 -4.84 0.61
CA LEU A 308 -11.64 -4.37 1.98
C LEU A 308 -12.89 -5.01 2.58
N ALA A 309 -13.96 -5.16 1.78
CA ALA A 309 -15.18 -5.84 2.22
C ALA A 309 -14.94 -7.32 2.54
N ILE A 310 -14.12 -8.02 1.74
CA ILE A 310 -13.74 -9.41 2.01
C ILE A 310 -12.89 -9.50 3.29
N ARG A 311 -11.95 -8.58 3.51
CA ARG A 311 -11.13 -8.53 4.74
C ARG A 311 -11.99 -8.31 5.98
N LEU A 312 -13.00 -7.43 5.91
CA LEU A 312 -13.96 -7.24 7.01
C LEU A 312 -14.72 -8.53 7.31
N LEU A 313 -15.25 -9.21 6.29
CA LEU A 313 -15.91 -10.51 6.46
C LEU A 313 -14.99 -11.54 7.14
N GLN A 314 -13.73 -11.61 6.73
CA GLN A 314 -12.76 -12.51 7.34
C GLN A 314 -12.51 -12.21 8.81
N GLN A 315 -12.42 -10.93 9.16
CA GLN A 315 -12.23 -10.48 10.53
C GLN A 315 -13.45 -10.83 11.40
N GLU A 316 -14.67 -10.57 10.91
CA GLU A 316 -15.91 -10.91 11.62
C GLU A 316 -16.06 -12.42 11.85
N TRP A 317 -15.58 -13.25 10.91
CA TRP A 317 -15.49 -14.69 11.09
C TRP A 317 -14.50 -15.08 12.19
N GLN A 318 -13.32 -14.45 12.23
CA GLN A 318 -12.30 -14.70 13.24
C GLN A 318 -12.75 -14.27 14.65
N ASP A 319 -13.49 -13.16 14.73
CA ASP A 319 -14.03 -12.63 15.98
C ASP A 319 -15.25 -13.43 16.49
N GLY A 320 -15.76 -14.39 15.69
CA GLY A 320 -16.88 -15.25 16.06
C GLY A 320 -18.26 -14.62 15.86
N ASN A 321 -18.35 -13.49 15.16
CA ASN A 321 -19.58 -12.76 14.88
C ASN A 321 -20.37 -13.38 13.72
N VAL A 322 -20.77 -14.65 13.89
CA VAL A 322 -21.36 -15.48 12.83
C VAL A 322 -22.62 -14.86 12.22
N GLU A 323 -23.49 -14.25 13.02
CA GLU A 323 -24.72 -13.61 12.51
C GLU A 323 -24.43 -12.35 11.69
N HIS A 324 -23.44 -11.56 12.12
CA HIS A 324 -23.01 -10.38 11.37
C HIS A 324 -22.39 -10.78 10.04
N PHE A 325 -21.50 -11.78 10.06
CA PHE A 325 -20.89 -12.36 8.87
C PHE A 325 -21.92 -12.89 7.86
N LYS A 326 -22.96 -13.61 8.33
CA LYS A 326 -24.05 -14.10 7.47
C LYS A 326 -24.83 -12.95 6.82
N LEU A 327 -25.16 -11.92 7.59
CA LEU A 327 -25.90 -10.76 7.07
C LEU A 327 -25.05 -9.99 6.05
N GLN A 328 -23.81 -9.67 6.40
CA GLN A 328 -22.90 -8.93 5.53
C GLN A 328 -22.60 -9.68 4.23
N SER A 329 -22.30 -10.99 4.29
CA SER A 329 -22.02 -11.77 3.08
C SER A 329 -23.18 -11.75 2.08
N ARG A 330 -24.43 -11.80 2.55
CA ARG A 330 -25.62 -11.64 1.69
C ARG A 330 -25.75 -10.23 1.13
N MET A 331 -25.57 -9.20 1.95
CA MET A 331 -25.60 -7.80 1.50
C MET A 331 -24.52 -7.48 0.46
N LEU A 332 -23.35 -8.10 0.59
CA LEU A 332 -22.24 -7.92 -0.33
C LEU A 332 -22.51 -8.56 -1.69
N CYS A 333 -23.28 -9.65 -1.75
CA CYS A 333 -23.70 -10.23 -3.04
C CYS A 333 -24.57 -9.27 -3.86
N SER A 334 -25.45 -8.49 -3.20
CA SER A 334 -26.25 -7.47 -3.88
C SER A 334 -25.47 -6.20 -4.18
N SER A 335 -24.47 -5.86 -3.35
CA SER A 335 -23.64 -4.66 -3.54
C SER A 335 -22.55 -4.86 -4.61
N PHE A 336 -22.03 -6.08 -4.74
CA PHE A 336 -20.92 -6.45 -5.62
C PHE A 336 -21.25 -7.70 -6.45
N PRO A 337 -22.26 -7.63 -7.34
CA PRO A 337 -22.72 -8.79 -8.09
C PRO A 337 -21.65 -9.39 -9.02
N THR A 338 -20.63 -8.62 -9.40
CA THR A 338 -19.55 -9.07 -10.29
C THR A 338 -18.36 -9.70 -9.54
N CYS A 339 -18.37 -9.75 -8.21
CA CYS A 339 -17.25 -10.27 -7.42
C CYS A 339 -17.42 -11.76 -7.11
N LEU A 340 -16.68 -12.62 -7.81
CA LEU A 340 -16.71 -14.07 -7.62
C LEU A 340 -16.42 -14.50 -6.17
N ALA A 341 -15.45 -13.87 -5.53
CA ALA A 341 -15.03 -14.25 -4.17
C ALA A 341 -16.16 -14.10 -3.15
N ILE A 342 -16.95 -13.02 -3.26
CA ILE A 342 -18.10 -12.78 -2.38
C ILE A 342 -19.18 -13.86 -2.58
N TRP A 343 -19.47 -14.24 -3.82
CA TRP A 343 -20.40 -15.34 -4.12
C TRP A 343 -19.93 -16.66 -3.52
N LYS A 344 -18.65 -16.99 -3.69
CA LYS A 344 -18.06 -18.22 -3.11
C LYS A 344 -18.21 -18.24 -1.58
N ILE A 345 -17.92 -17.13 -0.91
CA ILE A 345 -18.10 -17.00 0.55
C ILE A 345 -19.57 -17.22 0.92
N ALA A 346 -20.51 -16.54 0.27
CA ALA A 346 -21.93 -16.66 0.59
C ALA A 346 -22.48 -18.08 0.35
N ILE A 347 -22.06 -18.74 -0.74
CA ILE A 347 -22.44 -20.12 -1.05
C ILE A 347 -21.90 -21.08 0.01
N VAL A 348 -20.64 -20.93 0.39
CA VAL A 348 -19.99 -21.74 1.43
C VAL A 348 -20.75 -21.58 2.76
N VAL A 349 -21.08 -20.34 3.14
CA VAL A 349 -21.93 -20.03 4.31
C VAL A 349 -23.32 -20.66 4.23
N GLY A 350 -23.94 -20.67 3.05
CA GLY A 350 -25.22 -21.33 2.81
C GLY A 350 -25.14 -22.85 3.00
N LYS A 351 -24.02 -23.47 2.57
CA LYS A 351 -23.79 -24.92 2.69
C LYS A 351 -23.70 -25.35 4.17
N GLU A 352 -23.06 -24.58 5.03
CA GLU A 352 -23.00 -24.90 6.48
C GLU A 352 -24.34 -24.81 7.17
N GLN A 353 -25.20 -23.89 6.74
CA GLN A 353 -26.56 -23.77 7.30
C GLN A 353 -27.47 -24.93 6.86
N ARG A 354 -26.98 -25.83 5.99
CA ARG A 354 -27.72 -26.96 5.41
C ARG A 354 -29.03 -26.53 4.74
N GLN A 355 -29.12 -25.28 4.30
CA GLN A 355 -30.28 -24.71 3.61
C GLN A 355 -30.10 -24.90 2.10
N ARG A 356 -30.52 -26.07 1.59
CA ARG A 356 -30.30 -26.44 0.19
C ARG A 356 -30.95 -25.48 -0.81
N SER A 357 -32.20 -25.09 -0.54
CA SER A 357 -32.93 -24.12 -1.37
C SER A 357 -32.19 -22.78 -1.46
N GLU A 358 -31.58 -22.33 -0.36
CA GLU A 358 -30.80 -21.09 -0.33
C GLU A 358 -29.49 -21.23 -1.13
N VAL A 359 -28.80 -22.36 -1.01
CA VAL A 359 -27.59 -22.63 -1.80
C VAL A 359 -27.90 -22.63 -3.30
N GLN A 360 -28.97 -23.32 -3.72
CA GLN A 360 -29.41 -23.33 -5.11
C GLN A 360 -29.78 -21.91 -5.60
N ARG A 361 -30.49 -21.12 -4.78
CA ARG A 361 -30.82 -19.73 -5.08
C ARG A 361 -29.57 -18.87 -5.25
N LEU A 362 -28.55 -19.04 -4.40
CA LEU A 362 -27.28 -18.33 -4.49
C LEU A 362 -26.51 -18.69 -5.76
N TYR A 363 -26.44 -19.96 -6.15
CA TYR A 363 -25.82 -20.37 -7.41
C TYR A 363 -26.55 -19.77 -8.62
N GLN A 364 -27.88 -19.79 -8.64
CA GLN A 364 -28.67 -19.18 -9.71
C GLN A 364 -28.40 -17.67 -9.82
N GLN A 365 -28.38 -16.96 -8.69
CA GLN A 365 -28.07 -15.53 -8.67
C GLN A 365 -26.62 -15.25 -9.11
N ALA A 366 -25.65 -16.06 -8.66
CA ALA A 366 -24.26 -15.92 -9.05
C ALA A 366 -24.08 -16.11 -10.57
N LEU A 367 -24.68 -17.14 -11.15
CA LEU A 367 -24.60 -17.44 -12.58
C LEU A 367 -25.32 -16.39 -13.45
N GLN A 368 -26.40 -15.78 -12.96
CA GLN A 368 -27.05 -14.65 -13.63
C GLN A 368 -26.12 -13.43 -13.73
N ASN A 369 -25.32 -13.18 -12.71
CA ASN A 369 -24.40 -12.04 -12.67
C ASN A 369 -23.02 -12.34 -13.29
N LEU A 370 -22.60 -13.61 -13.30
CA LEU A 370 -21.29 -14.08 -13.77
C LEU A 370 -21.43 -15.28 -14.73
N PRO A 371 -22.12 -15.12 -15.88
CA PRO A 371 -22.44 -16.24 -16.76
C PRO A 371 -21.21 -16.90 -17.41
N LEU A 372 -20.09 -16.17 -17.52
CA LEU A 372 -18.85 -16.64 -18.15
C LEU A 372 -17.86 -17.27 -17.16
N CYS A 373 -18.22 -17.39 -15.87
CA CYS A 373 -17.31 -17.90 -14.86
C CYS A 373 -17.28 -19.44 -14.84
N ALA A 374 -16.24 -20.03 -15.43
CA ALA A 374 -16.05 -21.48 -15.46
C ALA A 374 -16.05 -22.11 -14.06
N ALA A 375 -15.43 -21.46 -13.07
CA ALA A 375 -15.36 -21.98 -11.70
C ALA A 375 -16.75 -22.13 -11.06
N LEU A 376 -17.66 -21.18 -11.27
CA LEU A 376 -19.05 -21.28 -10.76
C LEU A 376 -19.82 -22.40 -11.43
N TRP A 377 -19.67 -22.56 -12.75
CA TRP A 377 -20.29 -23.65 -13.49
C TRP A 377 -19.82 -25.01 -13.00
N THR A 378 -18.50 -25.19 -12.83
CA THR A 378 -17.94 -26.43 -12.28
C THR A 378 -18.50 -26.74 -10.90
N ASP A 379 -18.51 -25.76 -10.00
CA ASP A 379 -19.03 -25.94 -8.64
C ASP A 379 -20.54 -26.27 -8.62
N CYS A 380 -21.32 -25.66 -9.51
CA CYS A 380 -22.75 -25.91 -9.64
C CYS A 380 -23.04 -27.31 -10.18
N LEU A 381 -22.34 -27.73 -11.25
CA LEU A 381 -22.47 -29.07 -11.83
C LEU A 381 -22.07 -30.16 -10.84
N LEU A 382 -21.03 -29.93 -10.03
CA LEU A 382 -20.63 -30.85 -8.96
C LEU A 382 -21.69 -30.96 -7.87
N LEU A 383 -22.36 -29.85 -7.51
CA LEU A 383 -23.48 -29.87 -6.56
C LEU A 383 -24.65 -30.69 -7.11
N GLU A 384 -25.06 -30.43 -8.36
CA GLU A 384 -26.15 -31.16 -9.02
C GLU A 384 -25.83 -32.65 -9.18
N ALA A 385 -24.60 -33.00 -9.55
CA ALA A 385 -24.16 -34.38 -9.63
C ALA A 385 -24.20 -35.10 -8.27
N ALA A 386 -23.82 -34.40 -7.19
CA ALA A 386 -23.92 -34.94 -5.83
C ALA A 386 -25.38 -35.11 -5.37
N GLU A 387 -26.31 -34.29 -5.88
CA GLU A 387 -27.75 -34.39 -5.61
C GLU A 387 -28.44 -35.46 -6.47
N GLY A 388 -27.96 -35.68 -7.70
CA GLY A 388 -28.47 -36.62 -8.70
C GLY A 388 -28.44 -38.09 -8.27
N GLY A 389 -27.70 -38.44 -7.21
CA GLY A 389 -27.74 -39.77 -6.60
C GLY A 389 -29.08 -40.14 -5.94
N LYS A 390 -30.05 -39.22 -5.87
CA LYS A 390 -31.42 -39.49 -5.38
C LYS A 390 -32.49 -39.50 -6.49
N ALA A 391 -32.12 -39.36 -7.75
CA ALA A 391 -33.06 -39.20 -8.86
C ALA A 391 -33.55 -40.52 -9.49
N ASP A 392 -33.50 -41.65 -8.79
CA ASP A 392 -34.18 -42.91 -9.16
C ASP A 392 -35.71 -42.88 -8.93
N ALA A 393 -36.32 -41.69 -8.94
CA ALA A 393 -37.76 -41.50 -8.72
C ALA A 393 -38.47 -40.75 -9.87
N LEU A 394 -37.88 -40.73 -11.06
CA LEU A 394 -38.56 -40.26 -12.28
C LEU A 394 -38.84 -41.45 -13.20
N ARG A 395 -39.98 -42.11 -12.94
CA ARG A 395 -40.76 -42.85 -13.94
C ARG A 395 -41.87 -41.96 -14.46
#